data_AF-A0A3D4PLC4-F1
#
_entry.id   AF-A0A3D4PLC4-F1
#
_cell.length_a   1.000
_cell.length_b   1.000
_cell.length_c   1.000
_cell.angle_alpha   90.00
_cell.angle_beta   90.00
_cell.angle_gamma   90.00
#
_symmetry.space_group_name_H-M   'P 1'
#
loop_
_entity.id
_entity.type
_entity.pdbx_description
1 polymer ?
#
loop_
_entity_poly.entity_id
_entity_poly.type
_entity_poly.pdbx_seq_one_letter_code
_entity_poly.pdbx_strand_id
1 'polypeptide(L)'
;MRKSKKVEPDYELMFDDQGAYVADFSDAFDMDEFENLGIDPDTPTDAKPGSEDKVMMLAARYAAGMPLWHDNDCYDHAPVLDADLLSGEVGDHEEDPIEEDLL
;
A
#
# COMPACT_ATOMS: atom_id res chain seq x y z
N MET A 1 -13.31 -27.08 -12.30
CA MET A 1 -11.96 -27.12 -11.70
C MET A 1 -11.12 -26.02 -12.35
N ARG A 2 -10.80 -24.94 -11.62
CA ARG A 2 -9.87 -23.92 -12.11
C ARG A 2 -8.46 -24.51 -12.03
N LYS A 3 -7.72 -24.56 -13.14
CA LYS A 3 -6.34 -25.03 -13.14
C LYS A 3 -5.49 -23.94 -12.48
N SER A 4 -4.89 -24.25 -11.33
CA SER A 4 -3.87 -23.41 -10.71
C SER A 4 -2.71 -23.28 -11.69
N LYS A 5 -2.47 -22.08 -12.22
CA LYS A 5 -1.28 -21.83 -13.03
C LYS A 5 -0.11 -21.82 -12.06
N LYS A 6 0.78 -22.80 -12.18
CA LYS A 6 2.06 -22.77 -11.47
C LYS A 6 2.80 -21.55 -11.98
N VAL A 7 3.01 -20.57 -11.12
CA VAL A 7 3.93 -19.46 -11.36
C VAL A 7 5.25 -19.95 -10.82
N GLU A 8 6.17 -20.23 -11.72
CA GLU A 8 7.57 -20.44 -11.35
C GLU A 8 8.11 -19.04 -11.01
N PRO A 9 8.69 -18.81 -9.83
CA PRO A 9 9.37 -17.56 -9.55
C PRO A 9 10.53 -17.37 -10.52
N ASP A 10 10.70 -16.15 -11.01
CA ASP A 10 11.79 -15.74 -11.91
C ASP A 10 13.03 -15.24 -11.17
N TYR A 11 13.06 -15.32 -9.84
CA TYR A 11 14.24 -15.03 -9.04
C TYR A 11 15.18 -16.24 -8.97
N GLU A 12 16.46 -16.03 -9.25
CA GLU A 12 17.49 -17.06 -9.08
C GLU A 12 17.72 -17.28 -7.57
N LEU A 13 17.40 -18.49 -7.09
CA LEU A 13 17.69 -18.90 -5.73
C LEU A 13 19.20 -19.03 -5.54
N MET A 14 19.84 -18.05 -4.91
CA MET A 14 21.24 -18.13 -4.54
C MET A 14 21.38 -18.95 -3.25
N PHE A 15 22.33 -19.87 -3.23
CA PHE A 15 22.72 -20.63 -2.05
C PHE A 15 24.19 -20.36 -1.75
N ASP A 16 24.55 -20.24 -0.49
CA ASP A 16 25.95 -20.13 -0.10
C ASP A 16 26.69 -21.47 -0.27
N ASP A 17 28.01 -21.46 -0.05
CA ASP A 17 28.85 -22.66 -0.11
C ASP A 17 28.43 -23.77 0.89
N GLN A 18 27.57 -23.45 1.84
CA GLN A 18 27.04 -24.35 2.87
C GLN A 18 25.60 -24.81 2.54
N GLY A 19 25.04 -24.36 1.42
CA GLY A 19 23.70 -24.70 0.95
C GLY A 19 22.57 -23.94 1.66
N ALA A 20 22.86 -22.86 2.38
CA ALA A 20 21.85 -22.00 2.96
C ALA A 20 21.32 -21.02 1.91
N TYR A 21 20.00 -20.80 1.91
CA TYR A 21 19.36 -19.83 1.03
C TYR A 21 19.85 -18.41 1.38
N VAL A 22 20.41 -17.73 0.39
CA VAL A 22 20.84 -16.33 0.47
C VAL A 22 19.97 -15.55 -0.49
N ALA A 23 19.16 -14.64 0.03
CA ALA A 23 18.45 -13.71 -0.82
C ALA A 23 19.35 -12.49 -1.02
N ASP A 24 19.93 -12.36 -2.21
CA ASP A 24 20.68 -11.16 -2.58
C ASP A 24 19.71 -10.14 -3.18
N PHE A 25 19.25 -9.21 -2.34
CA PHE A 25 18.43 -8.07 -2.75
C PHE A 25 19.27 -6.81 -2.93
N SER A 26 20.61 -6.91 -2.90
CA SER A 26 21.47 -5.73 -3.01
C SER A 26 21.31 -5.02 -4.36
N ASP A 27 20.94 -5.77 -5.41
CA ASP A 27 20.72 -5.26 -6.76
C ASP A 27 19.23 -5.02 -7.08
N ALA A 28 18.33 -5.20 -6.10
CA ALA A 28 16.89 -5.09 -6.33
C ALA A 28 16.39 -3.64 -6.43
N PHE A 29 17.17 -2.68 -5.95
CA PHE A 29 16.77 -1.27 -5.85
C PHE A 29 17.98 -0.36 -6.15
N ASP A 30 17.96 0.29 -7.31
CA ASP A 30 19.00 1.22 -7.72
C ASP A 30 18.65 2.65 -7.29
N MET A 31 19.57 3.31 -6.59
CA MET A 31 19.40 4.69 -6.13
C MET A 31 19.26 5.68 -7.30
N ASP A 32 19.96 5.43 -8.40
CA ASP A 32 19.91 6.29 -9.59
C ASP A 32 18.49 6.30 -10.20
N GLU A 33 17.73 5.20 -10.09
CA GLU A 33 16.35 5.13 -10.57
C GLU A 33 15.41 6.03 -9.74
N PHE A 34 15.55 6.02 -8.41
CA PHE A 34 14.73 6.84 -7.52
C PHE A 34 15.00 8.34 -7.69
N GLU A 35 16.25 8.74 -7.87
CA GLU A 35 16.61 10.13 -8.15
C GLU A 35 15.98 10.62 -9.47
N ASN A 36 15.99 9.78 -10.50
CA ASN A 36 15.33 10.08 -11.79
C ASN A 36 13.80 10.18 -11.67
N LEU A 37 13.19 9.46 -10.72
CA LEU A 37 11.77 9.59 -10.36
C LEU A 37 11.48 10.80 -9.44
N GLY A 38 12.52 11.51 -8.98
CA GLY A 38 12.39 12.64 -8.06
C GLY A 38 12.06 12.25 -6.63
N ILE A 39 12.38 11.02 -6.23
CA ILE A 39 12.13 10.49 -4.88
C ILE A 39 13.33 10.80 -4.00
N ASP A 40 13.14 11.65 -2.99
CA ASP A 40 14.14 11.93 -1.96
C ASP A 40 13.81 11.12 -0.68
N PRO A 41 14.62 10.10 -0.34
CA PRO A 41 14.30 9.21 0.77
C PRO A 41 14.40 9.86 2.15
N ASP A 42 15.07 11.02 2.30
CA ASP A 42 15.19 11.76 3.57
C ASP A 42 13.95 12.62 3.85
N THR A 43 13.09 12.82 2.85
CA THR A 43 11.89 13.64 2.98
C THR A 43 10.66 12.83 3.39
N PRO A 44 9.70 13.45 4.12
CA PRO A 44 8.40 12.82 4.36
C PRO A 44 7.62 12.64 3.06
N THR A 45 6.79 11.60 2.99
CA THR A 45 5.87 11.39 1.86
C THR A 45 4.41 11.60 2.26
N ASP A 46 3.70 12.40 1.46
CA ASP A 46 2.25 12.60 1.54
C ASP A 46 1.45 11.44 0.92
N ALA A 47 2.13 10.49 0.27
CA ALA A 47 1.51 9.36 -0.39
C ALA A 47 0.75 8.48 0.62
N LYS A 48 -0.51 8.15 0.31
CA LYS A 48 -1.36 7.35 1.19
C LYS A 48 -0.78 5.94 1.41
N PRO A 49 -1.01 5.33 2.59
CA PRO A 49 -0.67 3.94 2.83
C PRO A 49 -1.22 3.01 1.72
N GLY A 50 -0.36 2.18 1.16
CA GLY A 50 -0.72 1.22 0.10
C GLY A 50 -0.70 1.76 -1.33
N SER A 51 -0.46 3.07 -1.53
CA SER A 51 -0.20 3.62 -2.86
C SER A 51 1.17 3.20 -3.41
N GLU A 52 1.32 3.19 -4.74
CA GLU A 52 2.58 2.87 -5.41
C GLU A 52 3.69 3.86 -5.04
N ASP A 53 3.38 5.16 -5.04
CA ASP A 53 4.31 6.22 -4.64
C ASP A 53 4.86 6.00 -3.22
N LYS A 54 4.01 5.55 -2.29
CA LYS A 54 4.43 5.19 -0.94
C LYS A 54 5.41 4.02 -0.96
N VAL A 55 5.14 2.99 -1.76
CA VAL A 55 6.03 1.83 -1.89
C VAL A 55 7.37 2.23 -2.50
N MET A 56 7.39 3.08 -3.53
CA MET A 56 8.63 3.57 -4.15
C MET A 56 9.48 4.39 -3.17
N MET A 57 8.86 5.25 -2.36
CA MET A 57 9.56 5.95 -1.26
C MET A 57 10.17 4.97 -0.24
N LEU A 58 9.43 3.94 0.17
CA LEU A 58 9.94 2.93 1.10
C LEU A 58 11.11 2.12 0.50
N ALA A 59 11.05 1.79 -0.79
CA ALA A 59 12.12 1.11 -1.51
C ALA A 59 13.39 1.97 -1.57
N ALA A 60 13.25 3.26 -1.88
CA ALA A 60 14.36 4.21 -1.87
C ALA A 60 15.02 4.30 -0.49
N ARG A 61 14.23 4.38 0.60
CA ARG A 61 14.77 4.38 1.97
C ARG A 61 15.48 3.07 2.32
N TYR A 62 14.96 1.94 1.87
CA TYR A 62 15.61 0.64 2.05
C TYR A 62 16.97 0.60 1.35
N ALA A 63 17.03 1.01 0.09
CA ALA A 63 18.27 1.10 -0.69
C ALA A 63 19.29 2.04 -0.06
N ALA A 64 18.83 3.15 0.52
CA ALA A 64 19.67 4.12 1.24
C ALA A 64 20.08 3.67 2.66
N GLY A 65 19.61 2.51 3.14
CA GLY A 65 19.89 2.02 4.49
C GLY A 65 19.26 2.85 5.62
N MET A 66 18.17 3.54 5.32
CA MET A 66 17.44 4.42 6.25
C MET A 66 16.24 3.72 6.89
N PRO A 67 15.72 4.26 8.01
CA PRO A 67 14.44 3.80 8.54
C PRO A 67 13.36 3.88 7.47
N LEU A 68 12.55 2.81 7.34
CA LEU A 68 11.47 2.77 6.35
C LEU A 68 10.44 3.89 6.59
N TRP A 69 10.14 4.18 7.85
CA TRP A 69 9.14 5.16 8.23
C TRP A 69 9.78 6.48 8.64
N HIS A 70 9.19 7.59 8.20
CA HIS A 70 9.50 8.93 8.66
C HIS A 70 8.34 9.47 9.52
N ASP A 71 8.60 10.19 10.62
CA ASP A 71 7.57 10.59 11.59
C ASP A 71 6.43 11.42 10.99
N ASN A 72 6.73 12.21 9.96
CA ASN A 72 5.77 13.05 9.23
C ASN A 72 5.18 12.38 7.98
N ASP A 73 5.39 11.08 7.79
CA ASP A 73 4.76 10.36 6.68
C ASP A 73 3.22 10.29 6.84
N CYS A 74 2.50 10.32 5.71
CA CYS A 74 1.06 10.13 5.69
C CYS A 74 0.65 8.77 6.29
N TYR A 75 -0.21 8.82 7.30
CA TYR A 75 -0.80 7.66 8.00
C TYR A 75 -2.33 7.59 7.82
N ASP A 76 -2.90 8.43 6.96
CA ASP A 76 -4.34 8.45 6.71
C ASP A 76 -4.77 7.24 5.87
N HIS A 77 -5.32 6.23 6.55
CA HIS A 77 -5.89 5.04 5.94
C HIS A 77 -7.33 5.23 5.43
N ALA A 78 -7.92 6.43 5.58
CA ALA A 78 -9.31 6.62 5.20
C ALA A 78 -9.47 6.59 3.68
N PRO A 79 -10.47 5.85 3.14
CA PRO A 79 -10.95 6.12 1.80
C PRO A 79 -11.39 7.58 1.77
N VAL A 80 -11.07 8.30 0.70
CA VAL A 80 -11.63 9.63 0.48
C VAL A 80 -13.13 9.41 0.36
N LEU A 81 -13.89 9.76 1.39
CA LEU A 81 -15.33 9.82 1.28
C LEU A 81 -15.60 10.98 0.33
N ASP A 82 -16.03 10.67 -0.89
CA ASP A 82 -16.52 11.68 -1.80
C ASP A 82 -17.57 12.49 -1.04
N ALA A 83 -17.38 13.81 -0.96
CA ALA A 83 -18.33 14.69 -0.27
C ALA A 83 -19.76 14.55 -0.84
N ASP A 84 -19.87 14.11 -2.10
CA ASP A 84 -21.13 13.75 -2.75
C ASP A 84 -21.85 12.55 -2.12
N LEU A 85 -21.13 11.57 -1.54
CA LEU A 85 -21.73 10.44 -0.82
C LEU A 85 -22.15 10.80 0.61
N LEU A 86 -21.57 11.86 1.18
CA LEU A 86 -21.95 12.44 2.47
C LEU A 86 -23.09 13.47 2.33
N SER A 87 -23.34 13.98 1.12
CA SER A 87 -24.59 14.65 0.74
C SER A 87 -25.71 13.61 0.59
N GLY A 88 -25.93 12.82 1.64
CA GLY A 88 -27.22 12.21 1.84
C GLY A 88 -28.22 13.35 1.99
N GLU A 89 -28.91 13.68 0.91
CA GLU A 89 -30.25 14.25 1.00
C GLU A 89 -30.96 13.38 2.03
N VAL A 90 -31.28 13.97 3.18
CA VAL A 90 -32.18 13.37 4.15
C VAL A 90 -33.51 13.30 3.42
N GLY A 91 -33.73 12.25 2.64
CA GLY A 91 -35.06 11.90 2.21
C GLY A 91 -35.83 11.72 3.50
N ASP A 92 -36.79 12.62 3.74
CA ASP A 92 -37.79 12.47 4.79
C ASP A 92 -38.36 11.06 4.66
N HIS A 93 -37.81 10.13 5.44
CA HIS A 93 -38.43 8.84 5.63
C HIS A 93 -39.57 9.14 6.58
N GLU A 94 -40.74 9.46 6.01
CA GLU A 94 -41.98 9.40 6.76
C GLU A 94 -42.08 7.98 7.30
N GLU A 95 -41.75 7.81 8.58
CA GLU A 95 -41.97 6.55 9.26
C GLU A 95 -43.47 6.35 9.32
N ASP A 96 -43.99 5.49 8.43
CA ASP A 96 -45.35 5.00 8.52
C ASP A 96 -45.56 4.47 9.95
N PRO A 97 -46.57 4.97 10.70
CA PRO A 97 -46.81 4.50 12.04
C PRO A 97 -47.08 2.99 12.00
N ILE A 98 -46.35 2.26 12.83
CA ILE A 98 -46.51 0.82 13.01
C ILE A 98 -47.95 0.59 13.50
N GLU A 99 -48.82 0.02 12.66
CA GLU A 99 -50.15 -0.41 13.09
C GLU A 99 -49.98 -1.53 14.13
N GLU A 100 -50.19 -1.21 15.40
CA GLU A 100 -50.27 -2.16 16.51
C GLU A 100 -51.58 -2.97 16.42
N ASP A 101 -51.73 -3.83 15.40
CA ASP A 101 -52.79 -4.84 15.36
C ASP A 101 -52.17 -6.25 15.44
N LEU A 102 -51.72 -6.59 16.64
CA LEU A 102 -51.71 -7.96 17.14
C LEU A 102 -52.32 -7.99 18.56
N LEU A 103 -53.66 -8.04 18.61
CA LEU A 103 -54.37 -8.93 19.54
C LEU A 103 -55.71 -9.41 18.98
#